data_AF-A0A5J9W0D1-F1
#
_entry.id   AF-A0A5J9W0D1-F1
#
_cell.length_a   1.000
_cell.length_b   1.000
_cell.length_c   1.000
_cell.angle_alpha   90.00
_cell.angle_beta   90.00
_cell.angle_gamma   90.00
#
_symmetry.space_group_name_H-M   'P 1'
#
loop_
_entity.id
_entity.type
_entity.pdbx_description
1 polymer ?
#
loop_
_entity_poly.entity_id
_entity_poly.type
_entity_poly.pdbx_seq_one_letter_code
_entity_poly.pdbx_strand_id
1 'polypeptide(L)' 'MNHRPWYAYHAQYGFIRWFLTYEREKLAGLVLAENCPKMVAWAGRCQERGSVAKALADPDKVFQVAQFLRSKFGDK' A
#
# COMPACT_ATOMS: atom_id res chain seq x y z
N MET A 1 14.21 -2.65 -21.39
CA MET A 1 13.63 -2.57 -20.03
C MET A 1 13.24 -1.12 -19.79
N ASN A 2 11.94 -0.80 -19.82
CA ASN A 2 11.45 0.57 -19.67
C ASN A 2 11.77 1.09 -18.25
N HIS A 3 12.78 1.95 -18.16
CA HIS A 3 13.18 2.59 -16.92
C HIS A 3 12.09 3.56 -16.47
N ARG A 4 11.15 3.07 -15.64
CA ARG A 4 10.33 4.00 -14.84
C ARG A 4 11.29 4.86 -14.00
N PRO A 5 11.08 6.18 -13.92
CA PRO A 5 11.92 7.04 -13.09
C PRO A 5 11.86 6.62 -11.62
N TRP A 6 12.97 6.75 -10.89
CA TRP A 6 13.08 6.27 -9.51
C TRP A 6 11.98 6.82 -8.57
N TYR A 7 11.56 8.08 -8.76
CA TYR A 7 10.47 8.71 -8.00
C TYR A 7 9.09 8.04 -8.21
N ALA A 8 8.85 7.46 -9.39
CA ALA A 8 7.60 6.76 -9.69
C ALA A 8 7.47 5.47 -8.87
N TYR A 9 8.60 4.88 -8.44
CA TYR A 9 8.59 3.72 -7.54
C TYR A 9 8.18 4.06 -6.12
N HIS A 10 8.61 5.22 -5.60
CA HIS A 10 8.24 5.63 -4.25
C HIS A 10 6.76 5.98 -4.14
N ALA A 11 6.21 6.67 -5.15
CA ALA A 11 4.79 7.05 -5.16
C ALA A 11 3.85 5.84 -5.29
N GLN A 12 4.05 4.96 -6.28
CA GLN A 12 3.15 3.82 -6.53
C GLN A 12 3.12 2.82 -5.37
N TYR A 13 4.21 2.68 -4.61
CA TYR A 13 4.28 1.71 -3.53
C TYR A 13 3.56 2.14 -2.27
N GLY A 14 3.63 3.44 -1.93
CA GLY A 14 2.86 4.01 -0.83
C GLY A 14 1.37 3.69 -0.99
N PHE A 15 0.83 3.92 -2.20
CA PHE A 15 -0.57 3.62 -2.49
C PHE A 15 -0.94 2.15 -2.32
N ILE A 16 -0.09 1.20 -2.77
CA ILE A 16 -0.39 -0.23 -2.61
C ILE A 16 -0.49 -0.63 -1.13
N ARG A 17 0.34 -0.04 -0.26
CA ARG A 17 0.28 -0.33 1.18
C ARG A 17 -1.03 0.16 1.81
N TRP A 18 -1.55 1.30 1.37
CA TRP A 18 -2.89 1.77 1.74
C TRP A 18 -3.98 0.83 1.24
N PHE A 19 -3.91 0.39 -0.02
CA PHE A 19 -4.86 -0.57 -0.59
C PHE A 19 -4.89 -1.91 0.17
N LEU A 20 -3.73 -2.44 0.58
CA LEU A 20 -3.65 -3.64 1.45
C LEU A 20 -4.28 -3.40 2.83
N THR A 21 -4.22 -2.17 3.34
CA THR A 21 -4.84 -1.79 4.62
C THR A 21 -6.37 -1.80 4.49
N TYR A 22 -6.92 -1.31 3.37
CA TYR A 22 -8.36 -1.37 3.09
C TYR A 22 -8.87 -2.80 2.86
N GLU A 23 -8.06 -3.67 2.24
CA GLU A 23 -8.34 -5.11 2.14
C GLU A 23 -8.38 -5.76 3.53
N ARG A 24 -7.40 -5.47 4.41
CA ARG A 24 -7.34 -5.98 5.79
C ARG A 24 -8.53 -5.54 6.63
N GLU A 25 -9.00 -4.31 6.46
CA GLU A 25 -10.20 -3.81 7.15
C GLU A 25 -11.52 -4.34 6.57
N LYS A 26 -11.47 -5.18 5.51
CA LYS A 26 -12.64 -5.67 4.73
C LYS A 26 -13.57 -4.54 4.29
N LEU A 27 -13.06 -3.31 4.24
CA LEU A 27 -13.84 -2.11 4.03
C LEU A 27 -14.40 -1.99 2.63
N ALA A 28 -13.66 -2.53 1.66
CA ALA A 28 -13.97 -2.36 0.26
C ALA A 28 -14.43 -3.66 -0.43
N GLY A 29 -14.42 -4.80 0.26
CA GLY A 29 -14.61 -6.11 -0.39
C GLY A 29 -13.60 -6.39 -1.52
N LEU A 30 -12.50 -5.63 -1.57
CA LEU A 30 -11.50 -5.69 -2.61
C LEU A 30 -10.42 -6.68 -2.21
N VAL A 31 -10.25 -7.73 -3.01
CA VAL A 31 -9.08 -8.61 -2.95
C VAL A 31 -8.05 -8.07 -3.94
N LEU A 32 -6.95 -7.52 -3.45
CA LEU A 32 -5.98 -6.82 -4.30
C LEU A 32 -5.23 -7.78 -5.22
N ALA A 33 -5.02 -9.01 -4.75
CA ALA A 33 -4.43 -10.09 -5.52
C ALA A 33 -5.31 -10.51 -6.70
N GLU A 34 -6.63 -10.48 -6.56
CA GLU A 34 -7.59 -10.85 -7.61
C GLU A 34 -7.80 -9.72 -8.62
N ASN A 35 -7.96 -8.49 -8.13
CA ASN A 35 -8.25 -7.34 -8.99
C ASN A 35 -6.99 -6.80 -9.69
N CYS A 36 -5.85 -6.78 -8.97
CA CYS A 36 -4.62 -6.12 -9.41
C CYS A 36 -3.36 -6.95 -9.12
N PRO A 37 -3.22 -8.17 -9.68
CA PRO A 37 -2.09 -9.07 -9.39
C PRO A 37 -0.72 -8.46 -9.74
N LYS A 38 -0.67 -7.60 -10.77
CA LYS A 38 0.55 -6.87 -11.16
C LYS A 38 1.03 -5.89 -10.09
N MET A 39 0.11 -5.28 -9.34
CA MET A 39 0.45 -4.39 -8.23
C MET A 39 1.00 -5.19 -7.06
N VAL A 40 0.36 -6.29 -6.68
CA VAL A 40 0.84 -7.16 -5.58
C VAL A 40 2.22 -7.72 -5.89
N ALA A 41 2.43 -8.24 -7.10
CA ALA A 41 3.74 -8.73 -7.53
C ALA A 41 4.81 -7.62 -7.56
N TRP A 42 4.43 -6.40 -7.90
CA TRP A 42 5.33 -5.25 -7.85
C TRP A 42 5.60 -4.78 -6.42
N ALA A 43 4.63 -4.94 -5.51
CA ALA A 43 4.83 -4.71 -4.09
C ALA A 43 5.84 -5.69 -3.49
N GLY A 44 5.76 -6.98 -3.84
CA GLY A 44 6.80 -7.94 -3.47
C GLY A 44 8.20 -7.48 -3.88
N ARG A 45 8.35 -7.04 -5.14
CA ARG A 45 9.65 -6.58 -5.69
C ARG A 45 10.22 -5.32 -5.03
N CYS A 46 9.40 -4.40 -4.54
CA CYS A 46 9.97 -3.21 -3.88
C CYS A 46 10.27 -3.46 -2.40
N GLN A 47 9.67 -4.45 -1.76
CA GLN A 47 10.07 -4.88 -0.41
C GLN A 47 11.50 -5.44 -0.39
N GLU A 48 11.93 -6.10 -1.47
CA GLU A 48 13.29 -6.63 -1.65
C GLU A 48 14.35 -5.52 -1.81
N ARG A 49 13.94 -4.29 -2.17
CA ARG A 49 14.85 -3.15 -2.28
C ARG A 49 15.03 -2.48 -0.92
N GLY A 50 16.22 -2.62 -0.35
CA GLY A 50 16.55 -2.04 0.96
C GLY A 50 16.32 -0.53 1.09
N SER A 51 16.45 0.26 0.01
CA SER A 51 16.15 1.70 0.03
C SER A 51 14.66 2.00 0.17
N VAL A 52 13.80 1.15 -0.40
CA VAL A 52 12.34 1.27 -0.27
C VAL A 52 11.91 0.72 1.08
N ALA A 53 12.45 -0.42 1.51
CA ALA A 53 12.23 -1.02 2.83
C ALA A 53 12.50 -0.06 4.00
N LYS A 54 13.54 0.78 3.89
CA LYS A 54 13.88 1.78 4.92
C LYS A 54 12.98 3.01 4.93
N ALA A 55 12.45 3.40 3.77
CA ALA A 55 11.51 4.51 3.65
C ALA A 55 10.07 4.13 4.03
N LEU A 56 9.83 2.85 4.29
CA LEU A 56 8.51 2.29 4.48
C LEU A 56 8.02 2.44 5.92
N ALA A 57 6.86 3.09 6.08
CA ALA A 57 6.13 3.11 7.34
C ALA A 57 5.64 1.71 7.70
N ASP A 58 5.75 1.36 8.98
CA ASP A 58 5.29 0.08 9.53
C ASP A 58 3.81 -0.20 9.17
N PRO A 59 3.47 -1.40 8.67
CA PRO A 59 2.10 -1.70 8.24
C PRO A 59 1.07 -1.56 9.37
N ASP A 60 1.43 -1.81 10.63
CA ASP A 60 0.54 -1.59 11.76
C ASP A 60 0.37 -0.10 12.09
N LYS A 61 1.40 0.73 11.87
CA LYS A 61 1.25 2.19 11.96
C LYS A 61 0.32 2.74 10.88
N VAL A 62 0.44 2.24 9.65
CA VAL A 62 -0.45 2.64 8.55
C VAL A 62 -1.90 2.25 8.86
N PHE A 63 -2.10 1.06 9.43
CA PHE A 63 -3.41 0.60 9.89
C PHE A 63 -3.99 1.48 11.01
N GLN A 64 -3.19 1.83 12.02
CA GLN A 64 -3.63 2.75 13.08
C GLN A 64 -4.02 4.12 12.54
N VAL A 65 -3.27 4.66 11.57
CA VAL A 65 -3.63 5.92 10.92
C VAL A 65 -4.93 5.77 10.12
N ALA A 66 -5.13 4.67 9.40
CA ALA A 66 -6.38 4.40 8.68
C ALA A 66 -7.59 4.34 9.64
N GLN A 67 -7.46 3.65 10.78
CA GLN A 67 -8.49 3.61 11.82
C GLN A 67 -8.78 5.00 12.42
N PHE A 68 -7.73 5.77 12.70
CA PHE A 68 -7.87 7.13 13.19
C PHE A 68 -8.59 8.02 12.18
N LEU A 69 -8.20 7.97 10.91
CA LEU A 69 -8.84 8.71 9.83
C LEU A 69 -10.32 8.30 9.68
N ARG A 70 -10.62 7.01 9.77
CA ARG A 70 -12.00 6.52 9.76
C ARG A 70 -12.80 7.04 10.94
N SER A 71 -12.24 7.03 12.15
CA SER A 71 -12.93 7.59 13.32
C SER A 71 -13.15 9.10 13.24
N LYS A 72 -12.30 9.82 12.50
CA LYS A 72 -12.35 11.28 12.38
C LYS A 72 -13.18 11.79 11.20
N PHE A 73 -13.18 11.05 10.09
CA PHE A 73 -13.75 11.48 8.81
C PHE A 73 -14.73 10.46 8.20
N GLY A 74 -14.82 9.25 8.75
CA GLY A 74 -15.83 8.27 8.39
C GLY A 74 -17.14 8.63 9.08
N ASP A 75 -17.82 9.66 8.57
CA ASP A 75 -19.22 9.87 8.90
C ASP A 75 -20.06 8.65 8.45
N LYS A 76 -21.08 8.35 9.25
CA LYS A 76 -21.88 7.11 9.17
C LYS A 76 -22.62 6.93 7.86
#